data_AF-A0A7J2QYQ8-F1
#
_entry.id   AF-A0A7J2QYQ8-F1
#
_cell.length_a   1.000
_cell.length_b   1.000
_cell.length_c   1.000
_cell.angle_alpha   90.00
_cell.angle_beta   90.00
_cell.angle_gamma   90.00
#
_symmetry.space_group_name_H-M   'P 1'
#
loop_
_entity.id
_entity.type
_entity.pdbx_description
1 polymer ?
#
loop_
_entity_poly.entity_id
_entity_poly.type
_entity_poly.pdbx_seq_one_letter_code
_entity_poly.pdbx_strand_id
1 'polypeptide(L)'
;MIDRRSKIRGTSISDFIKDPEVKKKFKEWFDKPRFNSSKLSMIHTLITDKAPLLGTAFDYLLRFKLQYSDSKAKAMAWAAEKTLLDPRVRSIIKYFNPGASEKLIESWLKEGKALLKIAKKNHSKFLKDGEITGDLLRSCLHLAKLDVLHRRGIIVRFDDIDAGDIEDLRSLIRKIRMKQFQTEDVCLLSPTFSNATKISGIDGEADLVMDDTLIDIKTYTSPKFRREMFDQLMGYYLLSKIGGIDGAPEDHEIHKVGIYFSRHEYLHVIDLKDVFNQSELNSILDWVIHKGKEISGLKAS
;
A
#
# COMPACT_ATOMS: atom_id res chain seq x y z
N MET A 1 -8.92 21.69 -11.68
CA MET A 1 -8.66 22.13 -10.29
C MET A 1 -7.45 21.35 -9.82
N ILE A 2 -6.25 21.94 -9.86
CA ILE A 2 -5.00 21.23 -9.57
C ILE A 2 -5.00 20.83 -8.10
N ASP A 3 -4.95 19.53 -7.83
CA ASP A 3 -4.84 18.97 -6.49
C ASP A 3 -3.52 19.46 -5.85
N ARG A 4 -3.61 20.27 -4.80
CA ARG A 4 -2.40 20.79 -4.10
C ARG A 4 -1.61 19.69 -3.37
N ARG A 5 -2.08 18.43 -3.35
CA ARG A 5 -1.24 17.27 -3.03
C ARG A 5 -0.04 17.16 -3.97
N SER A 6 -0.22 17.54 -5.25
CA SER A 6 0.84 17.45 -6.28
C SER A 6 2.05 18.34 -5.98
N LYS A 7 1.84 19.50 -5.35
CA LYS A 7 2.93 20.43 -4.99
C LYS A 7 3.78 19.96 -3.82
N ILE A 8 3.35 18.93 -3.08
CA ILE A 8 4.03 18.48 -1.85
C ILE A 8 4.65 17.08 -2.01
N ARG A 9 4.09 16.20 -2.86
CA ARG A 9 4.55 14.80 -3.03
C ARG A 9 4.49 14.24 -4.46
N GLY A 10 4.20 15.03 -5.49
CA GLY A 10 3.89 14.47 -6.82
C GLY A 10 2.47 13.91 -6.89
N THR A 11 2.08 13.37 -8.05
CA THR A 11 0.76 12.77 -8.27
C THR A 11 0.80 11.30 -7.86
N SER A 12 -0.11 10.84 -7.01
CA SER A 12 -0.15 9.41 -6.63
C SER A 12 -0.41 8.53 -7.85
N ILE A 13 0.17 7.32 -7.90
CA ILE A 13 -0.05 6.39 -9.02
C ILE A 13 -1.53 6.06 -9.18
N SER A 14 -2.27 5.98 -8.07
CA SER A 14 -3.72 5.77 -8.05
C SER A 14 -4.49 6.91 -8.71
N ASP A 15 -3.99 8.13 -8.66
CA ASP A 15 -4.61 9.28 -9.33
C ASP A 15 -4.09 9.44 -10.77
N PHE A 16 -2.82 9.11 -11.03
CA PHE A 16 -2.25 9.06 -12.37
C PHE A 16 -3.02 8.12 -13.29
N ILE A 17 -3.27 6.87 -12.86
CA ILE A 17 -4.04 5.89 -13.64
C ILE A 17 -5.55 6.23 -13.73
N LYS A 18 -6.03 7.27 -13.04
CA LYS A 18 -7.40 7.75 -13.21
C LYS A 18 -7.55 8.70 -14.39
N ASP A 19 -6.47 9.32 -14.83
CA ASP A 19 -6.46 10.23 -15.98
C ASP A 19 -7.00 9.50 -17.24
N PRO A 20 -7.94 10.09 -18.00
CA PRO A 20 -8.55 9.43 -19.14
C PRO A 20 -7.57 8.99 -20.22
N GLU A 21 -6.53 9.78 -20.49
CA GLU A 21 -5.53 9.47 -21.50
C GLU A 21 -4.63 8.34 -21.01
N VAL A 22 -4.21 8.39 -19.74
CA VAL A 22 -3.43 7.32 -19.10
C VAL A 22 -4.21 6.00 -19.13
N LYS A 23 -5.50 5.99 -18.76
CA LYS A 23 -6.36 4.80 -18.85
C LYS A 23 -6.40 4.20 -20.24
N LYS A 24 -6.54 5.07 -21.25
CA LYS A 24 -6.58 4.64 -22.65
C LYS A 24 -5.26 3.99 -23.05
N LYS A 25 -4.13 4.63 -22.73
CA LYS A 25 -2.78 4.12 -23.04
C LYS A 25 -2.45 2.82 -22.31
N PHE A 26 -2.75 2.72 -21.02
CA PHE A 26 -2.56 1.48 -20.26
C PHE A 26 -3.39 0.32 -20.84
N LYS A 27 -4.58 0.60 -21.36
CA LYS A 27 -5.39 -0.40 -22.05
C LYS A 27 -4.80 -0.83 -23.39
N GLU A 28 -4.12 0.07 -24.09
CA GLU A 28 -3.42 -0.21 -25.36
C GLU A 28 -2.14 -1.01 -25.14
N TRP A 29 -1.38 -0.70 -24.08
CA TRP A 29 -0.08 -1.33 -23.81
C TRP A 29 -0.18 -2.65 -23.05
N PHE A 30 -1.10 -2.74 -22.07
CA PHE A 30 -1.14 -3.86 -21.14
C PHE A 30 -2.42 -4.68 -21.34
N ASP A 31 -2.23 -5.89 -21.84
CA ASP A 31 -3.27 -6.89 -21.95
C ASP A 31 -3.55 -7.49 -20.58
N LYS A 32 -4.70 -7.11 -20.02
CA LYS A 32 -5.11 -7.62 -18.72
C LYS A 32 -5.41 -9.12 -18.82
N PRO A 33 -4.72 -9.98 -18.05
CA PRO A 33 -4.97 -11.41 -18.10
C PRO A 33 -6.36 -11.76 -17.55
N ARG A 34 -6.88 -12.88 -18.04
CA ARG A 34 -8.15 -13.44 -17.57
C ARG A 34 -7.99 -13.93 -16.14
N PHE A 35 -9.02 -13.70 -15.34
CA PHE A 35 -9.08 -14.11 -13.94
C PHE A 35 -10.38 -14.85 -13.68
N ASN A 36 -10.28 -16.07 -13.14
CA ASN A 36 -11.45 -16.86 -12.80
C ASN A 36 -11.64 -16.90 -11.28
N SER A 37 -12.56 -16.07 -10.79
CA SER A 37 -12.91 -16.04 -9.37
C SER A 37 -13.84 -17.17 -8.91
N SER A 38 -14.41 -17.98 -9.82
CA SER A 38 -15.50 -18.91 -9.49
C SER A 38 -15.08 -20.05 -8.56
N LYS A 39 -13.78 -20.36 -8.52
CA LYS A 39 -13.22 -21.41 -7.67
C LYS A 39 -12.73 -20.91 -6.32
N LEU A 40 -12.77 -19.59 -6.07
CA LEU A 40 -12.26 -19.00 -4.84
C LEU A 40 -13.35 -18.94 -3.79
N SER A 41 -13.16 -19.66 -2.68
CA SER A 41 -14.00 -19.57 -1.50
C SER A 41 -13.54 -18.43 -0.60
N MET A 42 -14.47 -17.84 0.15
CA MET A 42 -14.14 -16.89 1.19
C MET A 42 -13.72 -17.64 2.44
N ILE A 43 -12.55 -17.31 2.99
CA ILE A 43 -12.04 -17.92 4.22
C ILE A 43 -12.49 -17.16 5.47
N HIS A 44 -12.98 -15.93 5.35
CA HIS A 44 -13.40 -15.11 6.48
C HIS A 44 -14.57 -14.18 6.16
N THR A 45 -15.65 -14.29 6.93
CA THR A 45 -16.79 -13.36 6.95
C THR A 45 -16.60 -12.38 8.09
N LEU A 46 -16.88 -11.09 7.84
CA LEU A 46 -16.69 -10.07 8.86
C LEU A 46 -17.73 -10.20 9.97
N ILE A 47 -17.27 -9.99 11.20
CA ILE A 47 -18.09 -9.83 12.39
C ILE A 47 -18.63 -8.39 12.43
N THR A 48 -17.82 -7.41 12.00
CA THR A 48 -18.17 -5.99 11.95
C THR A 48 -18.42 -5.50 10.51
N ASP A 49 -18.96 -4.29 10.36
CA ASP A 49 -19.15 -3.62 9.07
C ASP A 49 -17.94 -2.75 8.65
N LYS A 50 -16.86 -2.74 9.44
CA LYS A 50 -15.67 -1.89 9.27
C LYS A 50 -14.63 -2.47 8.31
N ALA A 51 -15.08 -2.97 7.16
CA ALA A 51 -14.21 -3.63 6.16
C ALA A 51 -12.95 -2.83 5.74
N PRO A 52 -13.02 -1.50 5.50
CA PRO A 52 -11.84 -0.71 5.14
C PRO A 52 -10.79 -0.62 6.25
N LEU A 53 -11.24 -0.54 7.52
CA LEU A 53 -10.37 -0.52 8.69
C LEU A 53 -9.63 -1.85 8.80
N LEU A 54 -10.37 -2.97 8.71
CA LEU A 54 -9.79 -4.30 8.75
C LEU A 54 -8.75 -4.50 7.64
N GLY A 55 -9.04 -4.06 6.42
CA GLY A 55 -8.13 -4.22 5.29
C GLY A 55 -6.77 -3.58 5.53
N THR A 56 -6.76 -2.35 6.06
CA THR A 56 -5.53 -1.63 6.37
C THR A 56 -4.82 -2.22 7.60
N ALA A 57 -5.56 -2.66 8.61
CA ALA A 57 -4.98 -3.30 9.79
C ALA A 57 -4.37 -4.67 9.47
N PHE A 58 -4.99 -5.43 8.56
CA PHE A 58 -4.46 -6.68 8.04
C PHE A 58 -3.15 -6.48 7.29
N ASP A 59 -3.05 -5.44 6.47
CA ASP A 59 -1.80 -5.10 5.78
C ASP A 59 -0.64 -4.89 6.78
N TYR A 60 -0.85 -4.08 7.82
CA TYR A 60 0.15 -3.92 8.91
C TYR A 60 0.53 -5.25 9.55
N LEU A 61 -0.47 -6.06 9.91
CA LEU A 61 -0.24 -7.32 10.61
C LEU A 61 0.47 -8.36 9.74
N LEU A 62 0.13 -8.45 8.45
CA LEU A 62 0.83 -9.32 7.52
C LEU A 62 2.29 -8.90 7.38
N ARG A 63 2.57 -7.60 7.22
CA ARG A 63 3.95 -7.09 7.18
C ARG A 63 4.72 -7.41 8.46
N PHE A 64 4.11 -7.27 9.64
CA PHE A 64 4.76 -7.68 10.89
C PHE A 64 5.09 -9.18 10.86
N LYS A 65 4.12 -10.03 10.49
CA LYS A 65 4.32 -11.48 10.39
C LYS A 65 5.43 -11.86 9.40
N LEU A 66 5.55 -11.14 8.28
CA LEU A 66 6.65 -11.31 7.34
C LEU A 66 8.00 -10.91 7.95
N GLN A 67 8.09 -9.79 8.67
CA GLN A 67 9.32 -9.39 9.38
C GLN A 67 9.78 -10.42 10.41
N TYR A 68 8.84 -11.05 11.11
CA TYR A 68 9.19 -12.10 12.08
C TYR A 68 9.63 -13.40 11.40
N SER A 69 9.01 -13.76 10.28
CA SER A 69 9.23 -15.06 9.63
C SER A 69 10.34 -15.07 8.59
N ASP A 70 10.77 -13.90 8.11
CA ASP A 70 11.80 -13.76 7.10
C ASP A 70 12.87 -12.75 7.55
N SER A 71 14.07 -13.25 7.84
CA SER A 71 15.18 -12.41 8.27
C SER A 71 15.68 -11.44 7.19
N LYS A 72 15.28 -11.63 5.93
CA LYS A 72 15.62 -10.74 4.81
C LYS A 72 14.62 -9.59 4.65
N ALA A 73 13.49 -9.64 5.37
CA ALA A 73 12.46 -8.63 5.31
C ALA A 73 12.99 -7.24 5.68
N LYS A 74 12.98 -6.32 4.71
CA LYS A 74 13.30 -4.91 4.89
C LYS A 74 12.01 -4.11 4.91
N ALA A 75 11.71 -3.52 6.06
CA ALA A 75 10.51 -2.73 6.25
C ALA A 75 10.77 -1.23 6.09
N MET A 76 9.94 -0.57 5.31
CA MET A 76 9.91 0.90 5.26
C MET A 76 9.15 1.47 6.46
N ALA A 77 9.31 2.78 6.68
CA ALA A 77 8.57 3.51 7.71
C ALA A 77 7.05 3.36 7.50
N TRP A 78 6.30 3.25 8.60
CA TRP A 78 4.84 3.09 8.54
C TRP A 78 4.18 4.36 7.98
N ALA A 79 3.15 4.23 7.14
CA ALA A 79 2.43 5.39 6.59
C ALA A 79 1.85 6.29 7.70
N ALA A 80 1.33 5.69 8.77
CA ALA A 80 0.90 6.35 9.99
C ALA A 80 2.02 7.18 10.64
N GLU A 81 3.23 6.62 10.72
CA GLU A 81 4.42 7.28 11.26
C GLU A 81 4.87 8.44 10.38
N LYS A 82 5.02 8.21 9.06
CA LYS A 82 5.41 9.23 8.07
C LYS A 82 4.51 10.48 8.18
N THR A 83 3.21 10.28 8.38
CA THR A 83 2.25 11.39 8.46
C THR A 83 2.29 12.10 9.79
N LEU A 84 2.31 11.35 10.89
CA LEU A 84 2.24 11.91 12.23
C LEU A 84 3.51 12.68 12.62
N LEU A 85 4.64 12.29 12.03
CA LEU A 85 5.94 12.94 12.23
C LEU A 85 6.26 14.02 11.18
N ASP A 86 5.42 14.22 10.16
CA ASP A 86 5.61 15.31 9.19
C ASP A 86 5.47 16.67 9.90
N PRO A 87 6.47 17.57 9.83
CA PRO A 87 6.39 18.90 10.45
C PRO A 87 5.15 19.70 10.02
N ARG A 88 4.60 19.40 8.84
CA ARG A 88 3.43 20.06 8.25
C ARG A 88 2.11 19.38 8.62
N VAL A 89 2.10 18.34 9.45
CA VAL A 89 0.89 17.55 9.79
C VAL A 89 -0.27 18.43 10.26
N ARG A 90 0.00 19.49 11.03
CA ARG A 90 -1.03 20.46 11.45
C ARG A 90 -1.68 21.17 10.26
N SER A 91 -0.87 21.65 9.33
CA SER A 91 -1.35 22.32 8.12
C SER A 91 -2.14 21.37 7.22
N ILE A 92 -1.69 20.11 7.13
CA ILE A 92 -2.41 19.05 6.40
C ILE A 92 -3.78 18.82 7.04
N ILE A 93 -3.86 18.64 8.36
CA ILE A 93 -5.13 18.44 9.06
C ILE A 93 -6.07 19.64 8.83
N LYS A 94 -5.60 20.88 9.01
CA LYS A 94 -6.42 22.09 8.80
C LYS A 94 -6.93 22.21 7.37
N TYR A 95 -6.13 21.83 6.39
CA TYR A 95 -6.51 21.88 4.98
C TYR A 95 -7.67 20.93 4.66
N PHE A 96 -7.58 19.68 5.11
CA PHE A 96 -8.61 18.66 4.84
C PHE A 96 -9.80 18.73 5.82
N ASN A 97 -9.65 19.40 6.96
CA ASN A 97 -10.66 19.53 8.00
C ASN A 97 -10.79 21.02 8.40
N PRO A 98 -11.32 21.89 7.52
CA PRO A 98 -11.32 23.35 7.72
C PRO A 98 -12.12 23.81 8.95
N GLY A 99 -12.96 22.96 9.53
CA GLY A 99 -13.69 23.22 10.78
C GLY A 99 -13.05 22.65 12.04
N ALA A 100 -11.89 21.98 11.97
CA ALA A 100 -11.26 21.37 13.14
C ALA A 100 -10.65 22.45 14.05
N SER A 101 -11.07 22.48 15.32
CA SER A 101 -10.51 23.41 16.31
C SER A 101 -9.07 23.04 16.68
N GLU A 102 -8.25 24.03 17.07
CA GLU A 102 -6.85 23.76 17.48
C GLU A 102 -6.78 22.75 18.64
N LYS A 103 -7.72 22.85 19.59
CA LYS A 103 -7.84 21.90 20.71
C LYS A 103 -8.08 20.47 20.23
N LEU A 104 -8.93 20.28 19.22
CA LEU A 104 -9.17 18.96 18.63
C LEU A 104 -7.92 18.42 17.94
N ILE A 105 -7.24 19.25 17.14
CA ILE A 105 -6.01 18.88 16.43
C ILE A 105 -4.91 18.49 17.43
N GLU A 106 -4.71 19.30 18.47
CA GLU A 106 -3.70 19.04 19.50
C GLU A 106 -3.98 17.73 20.26
N SER A 107 -5.23 17.52 20.67
CA SER A 107 -5.66 16.29 21.34
C SER A 107 -5.44 15.07 20.45
N TRP A 108 -5.86 15.15 19.18
CA TRP A 108 -5.72 14.06 18.22
C TRP A 108 -4.25 13.71 17.95
N LEU A 109 -3.39 14.72 17.77
CA LEU A 109 -1.95 14.50 17.58
C LEU A 109 -1.29 13.91 18.82
N LYS A 110 -1.67 14.36 20.02
CA LYS A 110 -1.15 13.83 21.28
C LYS A 110 -1.52 12.36 21.45
N GLU A 111 -2.78 12.02 21.24
CA GLU A 111 -3.28 10.65 21.34
C GLU A 111 -2.66 9.75 20.26
N GLY A 112 -2.63 10.21 19.01
CA GLY A 112 -2.02 9.47 17.91
C GLY A 112 -0.54 9.14 18.16
N LYS A 113 0.23 10.07 18.75
CA LYS A 113 1.64 9.84 19.11
C LYS A 113 1.80 8.80 20.21
N ALA A 114 0.90 8.82 21.20
CA ALA A 114 0.88 7.80 22.26
C ALA A 114 0.56 6.42 21.68
N LEU A 115 -0.44 6.33 20.79
CA LEU A 115 -0.82 5.09 20.11
C LEU A 115 0.30 4.55 19.20
N LEU A 116 0.99 5.43 18.46
CA LEU A 116 2.16 5.05 17.65
C LEU A 116 3.27 4.44 18.53
N LYS A 117 3.56 5.05 19.69
CA LYS A 117 4.55 4.53 20.65
C LYS A 117 4.16 3.16 21.20
N ILE A 118 2.88 2.97 21.53
CA ILE A 118 2.35 1.67 21.97
C ILE A 118 2.49 0.63 20.84
N ALA A 119 2.12 0.99 19.62
CA ALA A 119 2.23 0.11 18.46
C ALA A 119 3.69 -0.33 18.21
N LYS A 120 4.65 0.60 18.28
CA LYS A 120 6.09 0.28 18.17
C LYS A 120 6.55 -0.68 19.27
N LYS A 121 6.10 -0.49 20.51
CA LYS A 121 6.42 -1.39 21.64
C LYS A 121 5.87 -2.79 21.40
N ASN A 122 4.59 -2.90 21.01
CA ASN A 122 3.93 -4.19 20.79
C ASN A 122 4.51 -4.92 19.57
N HIS A 123 4.82 -4.20 18.50
CA HIS A 123 5.53 -4.75 17.35
C HIS A 123 6.93 -5.25 17.73
N SER A 124 7.70 -4.48 18.51
CA SER A 124 9.03 -4.90 18.97
C SER A 124 8.98 -6.12 19.88
N LYS A 125 7.89 -6.30 20.66
CA LYS A 125 7.66 -7.50 21.44
C LYS A 125 7.36 -8.69 20.51
N PHE A 126 6.44 -8.52 19.56
CA PHE A 126 6.10 -9.53 18.56
C PHE A 126 7.31 -10.02 17.76
N LEU A 127 8.22 -9.13 17.35
CA LEU A 127 9.44 -9.54 16.63
C LEU A 127 10.38 -10.41 17.49
N LYS A 128 10.22 -10.43 18.81
CA LYS A 128 11.03 -11.26 19.72
C LYS A 128 10.40 -12.61 20.01
N ASP A 129 9.08 -12.66 20.19
CA ASP A 129 8.37 -13.85 20.67
C ASP A 129 7.43 -14.50 19.63
N GLY A 130 7.13 -13.81 18.54
CA GLY A 130 6.21 -14.26 17.50
C GLY A 130 4.74 -14.29 17.93
N GLU A 131 4.41 -13.76 19.11
CA GLU A 131 3.07 -13.89 19.69
C GLU A 131 2.09 -12.82 19.18
N ILE A 132 1.05 -13.25 18.46
CA ILE A 132 -0.03 -12.37 18.03
C ILE A 132 -1.02 -12.15 19.19
N THR A 133 -0.72 -11.16 20.02
CA THR A 133 -1.53 -10.76 21.18
C THR A 133 -2.69 -9.84 20.81
N GLY A 134 -3.70 -9.72 21.70
CA GLY A 134 -4.79 -8.74 21.55
C GLY A 134 -4.29 -7.30 21.44
N ASP A 135 -3.22 -6.95 22.16
CA ASP A 135 -2.62 -5.62 22.12
C ASP A 135 -1.93 -5.33 20.78
N LEU A 136 -1.28 -6.32 20.17
CA LEU A 136 -0.71 -6.20 18.83
C LEU A 136 -1.82 -5.98 17.79
N LEU A 137 -2.90 -6.76 17.86
CA LEU A 137 -4.06 -6.62 16.97
C LEU A 137 -4.70 -5.23 17.09
N ARG A 138 -4.93 -4.77 18.33
CA ARG A 138 -5.44 -3.42 18.60
C ARG A 138 -4.48 -2.34 18.09
N SER A 139 -3.17 -2.55 18.20
CA SER A 139 -2.17 -1.64 17.64
C SER A 139 -2.27 -1.52 16.12
N CYS A 140 -2.47 -2.63 15.41
CA CYS A 140 -2.67 -2.63 13.95
C CYS A 140 -3.94 -1.85 13.55
N LEU A 141 -5.02 -1.99 14.31
CA LEU A 141 -6.26 -1.23 14.10
C LEU A 141 -6.06 0.28 14.37
N HIS A 142 -5.30 0.66 15.40
CA HIS A 142 -4.96 2.07 15.62
C HIS A 142 -4.05 2.64 14.53
N LEU A 143 -3.06 1.88 14.05
CA LEU A 143 -2.23 2.27 12.90
C LEU A 143 -3.09 2.48 11.65
N ALA A 144 -4.05 1.58 11.39
CA ALA A 144 -4.99 1.73 10.29
C ALA A 144 -5.86 3.00 10.40
N LYS A 145 -6.25 3.40 11.62
CA LYS A 145 -6.94 4.68 11.85
C LYS A 145 -6.05 5.90 11.61
N LEU A 146 -4.79 5.84 12.06
CA LEU A 146 -3.80 6.91 11.78
C LEU A 146 -3.55 7.05 10.28
N ASP A 147 -3.53 5.94 9.54
CA ASP A 147 -3.44 5.89 8.09
C ASP A 147 -4.61 6.58 7.37
N VAL A 148 -5.78 6.74 8.01
CA VAL A 148 -6.89 7.50 7.41
C VAL A 148 -6.49 8.96 7.17
N LEU A 149 -5.72 9.56 8.08
CA LEU A 149 -5.18 10.90 7.87
C LEU A 149 -4.22 10.90 6.67
N HIS A 150 -3.35 9.89 6.56
CA HIS A 150 -2.42 9.75 5.45
C HIS A 150 -3.13 9.65 4.10
N ARG A 151 -4.11 8.73 4.01
CA ARG A 151 -4.78 8.38 2.75
C ARG A 151 -5.86 9.37 2.34
N ARG A 152 -6.61 9.90 3.31
CA ARG A 152 -7.82 10.69 3.08
C ARG A 152 -7.74 12.11 3.63
N GLY A 153 -6.76 12.42 4.47
CA GLY A 153 -6.68 13.71 5.14
C GLY A 153 -7.68 13.87 6.30
N ILE A 154 -8.42 12.81 6.66
CA ILE A 154 -9.52 12.90 7.62
C ILE A 154 -9.05 12.48 9.02
N ILE A 155 -9.42 13.26 10.04
CA ILE A 155 -9.27 12.85 11.44
C ILE A 155 -10.39 11.90 11.84
N VAL A 156 -10.04 10.80 12.49
CA VAL A 156 -10.99 9.81 12.99
C VAL A 156 -10.81 9.61 14.48
N ARG A 157 -11.88 9.17 15.14
CA ARG A 157 -11.84 8.79 16.56
C ARG A 157 -11.09 7.48 16.74
N PHE A 158 -10.19 7.42 17.72
CA PHE A 158 -9.41 6.20 17.98
C PHE A 158 -10.17 5.16 18.79
N ASP A 159 -11.10 5.58 19.64
CA ASP A 159 -11.87 4.74 20.57
C ASP A 159 -12.96 3.88 19.92
N ASP A 160 -13.31 4.13 18.65
CA ASP A 160 -14.24 3.31 17.86
C ASP A 160 -13.59 2.00 17.36
N ILE A 161 -13.08 1.18 18.27
CA ILE A 161 -12.57 -0.18 17.98
C ILE A 161 -13.29 -1.14 18.91
N ASP A 162 -14.12 -1.99 18.34
CA ASP A 162 -14.87 -2.99 19.09
C ASP A 162 -14.12 -4.33 19.19
N ALA A 163 -14.63 -5.24 20.02
CA ALA A 163 -14.03 -6.55 20.19
C ALA A 163 -14.14 -7.42 18.92
N GLY A 164 -15.15 -7.17 18.10
CA GLY A 164 -15.35 -7.83 16.81
C GLY A 164 -14.26 -7.46 15.80
N ASP A 165 -13.83 -6.20 15.76
CA ASP A 165 -12.70 -5.75 14.91
C ASP A 165 -11.42 -6.55 15.20
N ILE A 166 -11.14 -6.79 16.48
CA ILE A 166 -9.97 -7.55 16.94
C ILE A 166 -10.11 -9.03 16.56
N GLU A 167 -11.31 -9.61 16.73
CA GLU A 167 -11.55 -11.00 16.38
C GLU A 167 -11.54 -11.22 14.86
N ASP A 168 -12.05 -10.27 14.08
CA ASP A 168 -11.97 -10.28 12.62
C ASP A 168 -10.51 -10.36 12.15
N LEU A 169 -9.66 -9.49 12.71
CA LEU A 169 -8.24 -9.47 12.36
C LEU A 169 -7.51 -10.74 12.82
N ARG A 170 -7.81 -11.24 14.02
CA ARG A 170 -7.26 -12.49 14.57
C ARG A 170 -7.64 -13.70 13.70
N SER A 171 -8.92 -13.82 13.38
CA SER A 171 -9.44 -14.94 12.60
C SER A 171 -8.90 -14.92 11.17
N LEU A 172 -8.75 -13.75 10.55
CA LEU A 172 -8.18 -13.63 9.22
C LEU A 172 -6.70 -14.03 9.19
N ILE A 173 -5.85 -13.48 10.07
CA ILE A 173 -4.40 -13.74 10.03
C ILE A 173 -4.02 -15.20 10.32
N ARG A 174 -4.82 -15.89 11.15
CA ARG A 174 -4.61 -17.30 11.49
C ARG A 174 -4.82 -18.24 10.31
N LYS A 175 -5.64 -17.84 9.34
CA LYS A 175 -5.97 -18.64 8.15
C LYS A 175 -4.95 -18.46 7.01
N ILE A 176 -4.07 -17.47 7.11
CA ILE A 176 -3.08 -17.18 6.07
C ILE A 176 -1.95 -18.20 6.09
N ARG A 177 -1.77 -18.92 4.97
CA ARG A 177 -0.64 -19.85 4.78
C ARG A 177 0.61 -19.06 4.41
N MET A 178 1.59 -19.01 5.31
CA MET A 178 2.83 -18.25 5.09
C MET A 178 3.74 -18.83 3.99
N LYS A 179 3.51 -20.09 3.59
CA LYS A 179 4.30 -20.75 2.53
C LYS A 179 4.28 -20.00 1.20
N GLN A 180 3.19 -19.31 0.87
CA GLN A 180 3.09 -18.50 -0.36
C GLN A 180 3.90 -17.19 -0.29
N PHE A 181 4.43 -16.86 0.89
CA PHE A 181 5.22 -15.66 1.15
C PHE A 181 6.69 -15.98 1.50
N GLN A 182 7.22 -17.10 1.03
CA GLN A 182 8.64 -17.41 1.19
C GLN A 182 9.46 -16.68 0.13
N THR A 183 10.58 -16.09 0.53
CA THR A 183 11.54 -15.46 -0.40
C THR A 183 12.88 -16.17 -0.40
N GLU A 184 13.56 -16.11 -1.53
CA GLU A 184 14.94 -16.57 -1.66
C GLU A 184 15.94 -15.47 -1.31
N ASP A 185 15.73 -14.24 -1.79
CA ASP A 185 16.69 -13.15 -1.68
C ASP A 185 16.05 -11.82 -1.23
N VAL A 186 15.01 -11.35 -1.93
CA VAL A 186 14.46 -10.00 -1.73
C VAL A 186 13.11 -10.07 -1.04
N CYS A 187 12.98 -9.43 0.12
CA CYS A 187 11.70 -9.22 0.80
C CYS A 187 11.59 -7.76 1.23
N LEU A 188 10.84 -6.95 0.48
CA LEU A 188 10.60 -5.54 0.81
C LEU A 188 9.15 -5.34 1.22
N LEU A 189 8.96 -4.64 2.33
CA LEU A 189 7.65 -4.39 2.92
C LEU A 189 7.32 -2.90 2.83
N SER A 190 6.26 -2.59 2.09
CA SER A 190 5.88 -1.23 1.72
C SER A 190 6.98 -0.41 1.02
N PRO A 191 7.68 -0.96 0.00
CA PRO A 191 8.69 -0.21 -0.71
C PRO A 191 8.09 0.98 -1.48
N THR A 192 8.88 2.04 -1.60
CA THR A 192 8.56 3.25 -2.36
C THR A 192 9.45 3.38 -3.60
N PHE A 193 9.13 4.36 -4.46
CA PHE A 193 9.85 4.60 -5.72
C PHE A 193 10.43 6.03 -5.76
N SER A 194 11.14 6.44 -4.71
CA SER A 194 11.51 7.84 -4.49
C SER A 194 12.25 8.50 -5.66
N ASN A 195 13.12 7.76 -6.35
CA ASN A 195 13.83 8.28 -7.53
C ASN A 195 12.90 8.40 -8.73
N ALA A 196 11.99 7.44 -8.94
CA ALA A 196 10.98 7.53 -9.98
C ALA A 196 10.08 8.75 -9.77
N THR A 197 9.72 9.06 -8.53
CA THR A 197 8.94 10.27 -8.19
C THR A 197 9.67 11.55 -8.55
N LYS A 198 10.99 11.64 -8.29
CA LYS A 198 11.79 12.81 -8.71
C LYS A 198 11.83 12.97 -10.23
N ILE A 199 11.92 11.85 -10.97
CA ILE A 199 12.06 11.84 -12.42
C ILE A 199 10.73 12.12 -13.12
N SER A 200 9.68 11.42 -12.73
CA SER A 200 8.38 11.40 -13.43
C SER A 200 7.32 12.27 -12.77
N GLY A 201 7.48 12.66 -11.50
CA GLY A 201 6.42 13.29 -10.73
C GLY A 201 5.33 12.36 -10.21
N ILE A 202 5.48 11.05 -10.40
CA ILE A 202 4.51 10.04 -9.98
C ILE A 202 5.00 9.38 -8.69
N ASP A 203 4.15 9.39 -7.66
CA ASP A 203 4.44 8.81 -6.34
C ASP A 203 3.73 7.46 -6.18
N GLY A 204 4.37 6.52 -5.48
CA GLY A 204 3.86 5.17 -5.31
C GLY A 204 4.46 4.46 -4.10
N GLU A 205 3.63 3.67 -3.44
CA GLU A 205 4.02 2.71 -2.41
C GLU A 205 3.35 1.38 -2.79
N ALA A 206 4.15 0.37 -3.10
CA ALA A 206 3.66 -0.99 -3.34
C ALA A 206 3.51 -1.71 -1.98
N ASP A 207 2.66 -2.72 -1.88
CA ASP A 207 2.47 -3.39 -0.59
C ASP A 207 3.66 -4.30 -0.26
N LEU A 208 4.11 -5.11 -1.22
CA LEU A 208 5.26 -6.01 -1.09
C LEU A 208 6.07 -6.10 -2.39
N VAL A 209 7.37 -6.35 -2.25
CA VAL A 209 8.21 -6.93 -3.30
C VAL A 209 8.87 -8.19 -2.73
N MET A 210 8.73 -9.29 -3.45
CA MET A 210 9.15 -10.63 -3.06
C MET A 210 9.90 -11.26 -4.22
N ASP A 211 11.22 -11.39 -4.08
CA ASP A 211 12.13 -11.73 -5.16
C ASP A 211 11.79 -10.89 -6.40
N ASP A 212 11.50 -11.49 -7.54
CA ASP A 212 11.16 -10.79 -8.79
C ASP A 212 9.67 -10.40 -8.92
N THR A 213 8.90 -10.49 -7.83
CA THR A 213 7.44 -10.33 -7.84
C THR A 213 6.98 -9.11 -7.04
N LEU A 214 6.31 -8.17 -7.71
CA LEU A 214 5.66 -7.02 -7.06
C LEU A 214 4.21 -7.35 -6.71
N ILE A 215 3.81 -7.21 -5.45
CA ILE A 215 2.50 -7.66 -4.95
C ILE A 215 1.69 -6.52 -4.33
N ASP A 216 0.39 -6.50 -4.63
CA ASP A 216 -0.63 -5.66 -4.02
C ASP A 216 -1.65 -6.52 -3.24
N ILE A 217 -2.01 -6.10 -2.03
CA ILE A 217 -2.88 -6.84 -1.10
C ILE A 217 -4.27 -6.24 -1.11
N LYS A 218 -5.28 -7.07 -1.39
CA LYS A 218 -6.68 -6.69 -1.41
C LYS A 218 -7.53 -7.51 -0.44
N THR A 219 -8.15 -6.81 0.52
CA THR A 219 -9.06 -7.38 1.51
C THR A 219 -10.53 -7.15 1.11
N TYR A 220 -10.99 -7.84 0.05
CA TYR A 220 -12.36 -7.72 -0.47
C TYR A 220 -13.22 -8.95 -0.18
N THR A 221 -14.55 -8.76 -0.12
CA THR A 221 -15.54 -9.86 -0.07
C THR A 221 -15.64 -10.66 -1.37
N SER A 222 -15.40 -10.00 -2.50
CA SER A 222 -15.46 -10.62 -3.82
C SER A 222 -14.08 -10.49 -4.47
N PRO A 223 -13.42 -11.59 -4.84
CA PRO A 223 -12.07 -11.55 -5.40
C PRO A 223 -12.15 -11.20 -6.88
N LYS A 224 -12.60 -9.97 -7.18
CA LYS A 224 -12.65 -9.48 -8.56
C LYS A 224 -11.34 -8.82 -8.89
N PHE A 225 -10.57 -9.41 -9.80
CA PHE A 225 -9.38 -8.75 -10.34
C PHE A 225 -9.78 -7.73 -11.41
N ARG A 226 -10.08 -6.51 -10.97
CA ARG A 226 -10.55 -5.40 -11.84
C ARG A 226 -9.40 -4.79 -12.65
N ARG A 227 -9.74 -4.07 -13.72
CA ARG A 227 -8.77 -3.40 -14.60
C ARG A 227 -7.92 -2.38 -13.84
N GLU A 228 -8.54 -1.61 -12.95
CA GLU A 228 -7.84 -0.58 -12.17
C GLU A 228 -6.79 -1.16 -11.23
N MET A 229 -6.99 -2.38 -10.71
CA MET A 229 -6.00 -3.06 -9.86
C MET A 229 -4.80 -3.51 -10.69
N PHE A 230 -5.05 -4.02 -11.90
CA PHE A 230 -4.00 -4.40 -12.82
C PHE A 230 -3.21 -3.20 -13.31
N ASP A 231 -3.88 -2.11 -13.69
CA ASP A 231 -3.21 -0.88 -14.13
C ASP A 231 -2.39 -0.26 -12.98
N GLN A 232 -2.84 -0.40 -11.73
CA GLN A 232 -2.03 -0.01 -10.56
C GLN A 232 -0.74 -0.83 -10.45
N LEU A 233 -0.81 -2.16 -10.62
CA LEU A 233 0.38 -3.04 -10.64
C LEU A 233 1.33 -2.70 -11.79
N MET A 234 0.81 -2.45 -13.00
CA MET A 234 1.62 -1.99 -14.13
C MET A 234 2.25 -0.62 -13.85
N GLY A 235 1.51 0.27 -13.19
CA GLY A 235 2.03 1.54 -12.72
C GLY A 235 3.24 1.37 -11.81
N TYR A 236 3.17 0.51 -10.80
CA TYR A 236 4.30 0.22 -9.93
C TYR A 236 5.48 -0.42 -10.68
N TYR A 237 5.21 -1.34 -11.60
CA TYR A 237 6.25 -1.90 -12.48
C TYR A 237 6.97 -0.80 -13.27
N LEU A 238 6.24 0.11 -13.90
CA LEU A 238 6.83 1.23 -14.64
C LEU A 238 7.67 2.13 -13.72
N LEU A 239 7.19 2.45 -12.52
CA LEU A 239 7.99 3.20 -11.54
C LEU A 239 9.30 2.48 -11.18
N SER A 240 9.26 1.15 -11.01
CA SER A 240 10.48 0.37 -10.77
C SER A 240 11.50 0.49 -11.91
N LYS A 241 11.04 0.54 -13.16
CA LYS A 241 11.92 0.71 -14.33
C LYS A 241 12.40 2.16 -14.52
N ILE A 242 11.65 3.15 -14.07
CA ILE A 242 12.03 4.58 -14.17
C ILE A 242 13.14 4.93 -13.16
N GLY A 243 13.05 4.45 -11.92
CA GLY A 243 13.94 4.92 -10.85
C GLY A 243 14.36 3.87 -9.84
N GLY A 244 14.08 2.59 -10.08
CA GLY A 244 14.35 1.51 -9.12
C GLY A 244 13.34 1.49 -7.97
N ILE A 245 13.60 0.59 -7.02
CA ILE A 245 12.77 0.34 -5.85
C ILE A 245 13.58 0.64 -4.60
N ASP A 246 13.06 1.48 -3.70
CA ASP A 246 13.78 1.84 -2.48
C ASP A 246 14.02 0.59 -1.61
N GLY A 247 15.29 0.30 -1.33
CA GLY A 247 15.73 -0.85 -0.52
C GLY A 247 16.07 -2.13 -1.30
N ALA A 248 15.79 -2.15 -2.61
CA ALA A 248 16.22 -3.22 -3.52
C ALA A 248 17.69 -3.05 -3.95
N PRO A 249 18.36 -4.13 -4.42
CA PRO A 249 19.59 -4.01 -5.21
C PRO A 249 19.42 -3.09 -6.42
N GLU A 250 20.51 -2.47 -6.88
CA GLU A 250 20.49 -1.48 -7.97
C GLU A 250 20.05 -2.10 -9.32
N ASP A 251 20.40 -3.35 -9.57
CA ASP A 251 20.09 -4.14 -10.75
C ASP A 251 18.83 -5.02 -10.57
N HIS A 252 18.04 -4.78 -9.52
CA HIS A 252 16.88 -5.60 -9.23
C HIS A 252 15.79 -5.47 -10.29
N GLU A 253 15.35 -6.62 -10.84
CA GLU A 253 14.33 -6.66 -11.87
C GLU A 253 13.04 -7.34 -11.40
N ILE A 254 11.92 -6.70 -11.73
CA ILE A 254 10.59 -7.28 -11.56
C ILE A 254 10.22 -8.01 -12.85
N HIS A 255 9.94 -9.31 -12.74
CA HIS A 255 9.43 -10.14 -13.83
C HIS A 255 7.96 -10.49 -13.66
N LYS A 256 7.44 -10.40 -12.44
CA LYS A 256 6.07 -10.80 -12.13
C LYS A 256 5.35 -9.73 -11.33
N VAL A 257 4.04 -9.68 -11.50
CA VAL A 257 3.16 -8.93 -10.60
C VAL A 257 2.14 -9.85 -9.97
N GLY A 258 1.74 -9.53 -8.75
CA GLY A 258 0.84 -10.33 -7.94
C GLY A 258 -0.28 -9.51 -7.32
N ILE A 259 -1.45 -10.11 -7.22
CA ILE A 259 -2.52 -9.61 -6.37
C ILE A 259 -2.91 -10.66 -5.33
N TYR A 260 -2.84 -10.28 -4.06
CA TYR A 260 -3.19 -11.14 -2.94
C TYR A 260 -4.58 -10.83 -2.40
N PHE A 261 -5.53 -11.74 -2.59
CA PHE A 261 -6.88 -11.61 -2.03
C PHE A 261 -6.92 -12.22 -0.62
N SER A 262 -6.69 -11.40 0.41
CA SER A 262 -6.50 -11.89 1.79
C SER A 262 -7.68 -12.69 2.34
N ARG A 263 -8.93 -12.27 2.05
CA ARG A 263 -10.16 -12.99 2.47
C ARG A 263 -10.48 -14.24 1.67
N HIS A 264 -9.68 -14.54 0.66
CA HIS A 264 -9.76 -15.75 -0.16
C HIS A 264 -8.48 -16.57 -0.10
N GLU A 265 -7.47 -16.08 0.63
CA GLU A 265 -6.16 -16.70 0.78
C GLU A 265 -5.57 -17.16 -0.57
N TYR A 266 -5.60 -16.23 -1.53
CA TYR A 266 -5.21 -16.53 -2.91
C TYR A 266 -4.30 -15.44 -3.46
N LEU A 267 -3.06 -15.83 -3.77
CA LEU A 267 -2.12 -15.01 -4.52
C LEU A 267 -2.22 -15.36 -6.01
N HIS A 268 -2.63 -14.40 -6.82
CA HIS A 268 -2.63 -14.53 -8.27
C HIS A 268 -1.40 -13.84 -8.84
N VAL A 269 -0.49 -14.63 -9.41
CA VAL A 269 0.77 -14.16 -10.01
C VAL A 269 0.64 -14.15 -11.53
N ILE A 270 1.22 -13.13 -12.16
CA ILE A 270 1.18 -12.87 -13.60
C ILE A 270 2.61 -12.59 -14.04
N ASP A 271 3.06 -13.27 -15.10
CA ASP A 271 4.34 -12.98 -15.75
C ASP A 271 4.19 -11.76 -16.66
N LEU A 272 5.11 -10.80 -16.53
CA LEU A 272 5.06 -9.55 -17.29
C LEU A 272 5.28 -9.76 -18.78
N LYS A 273 5.95 -10.84 -19.19
CA LYS A 273 6.11 -11.16 -20.61
C LYS A 273 4.80 -11.52 -21.30
N ASP A 274 3.79 -11.93 -20.53
CA ASP A 274 2.49 -12.38 -21.05
C ASP A 274 1.49 -11.22 -21.20
N VAL A 275 1.84 -10.01 -20.75
CA VAL A 275 0.89 -8.88 -20.68
C VAL A 275 1.28 -7.66 -21.49
N PHE A 276 2.51 -7.54 -21.99
CA PHE A 276 2.87 -6.51 -22.96
C PHE A 276 4.14 -6.85 -23.74
N ASN A 277 4.34 -6.16 -24.86
CA ASN A 277 5.53 -6.29 -25.67
C ASN A 277 6.72 -5.54 -25.05
N GLN A 278 7.72 -6.27 -24.56
CA GLN A 278 8.91 -5.70 -23.93
C GLN A 278 9.72 -4.79 -24.86
N SER A 279 9.63 -4.96 -26.19
CA SER A 279 10.32 -4.07 -27.14
C SER A 279 9.78 -2.63 -27.11
N GLU A 280 8.57 -2.42 -26.59
CA GLU A 280 7.93 -1.12 -26.47
C GLU A 280 8.24 -0.44 -25.12
N LEU A 281 8.95 -1.10 -24.21
CA LEU A 281 9.14 -0.59 -22.85
C LEU A 281 9.71 0.82 -22.82
N ASN A 282 10.76 1.10 -23.59
CA ASN A 282 11.40 2.43 -23.58
C ASN A 282 10.44 3.54 -24.03
N SER A 283 9.64 3.32 -25.07
CA SER A 283 8.69 4.33 -25.54
C SER A 283 7.52 4.53 -24.56
N ILE A 284 7.11 3.47 -23.86
CA ILE A 284 6.14 3.55 -22.76
C ILE A 284 6.70 4.39 -21.61
N LEU A 285 7.95 4.12 -21.18
CA LEU A 285 8.60 4.85 -20.08
C LEU A 285 8.74 6.34 -20.40
N ASP A 286 9.20 6.69 -21.60
CA ASP A 286 9.33 8.09 -22.04
C ASP A 286 7.98 8.82 -21.98
N TRP A 287 6.92 8.18 -22.47
CA TRP A 287 5.58 8.75 -22.44
C TRP A 287 5.07 8.93 -21.00
N VAL A 288 5.27 7.93 -20.14
CA VAL A 288 4.82 7.96 -18.74
C VAL A 288 5.55 9.04 -17.95
N ILE A 289 6.87 9.20 -18.16
CA ILE A 289 7.65 10.27 -17.55
C ILE A 289 7.12 11.64 -17.99
N HIS A 290 6.89 11.82 -19.29
CA HIS A 290 6.37 13.08 -19.82
C HIS A 290 4.97 13.40 -19.26
N LYS A 291 4.05 12.44 -19.32
CA LYS A 291 2.69 12.60 -18.82
C LYS A 291 2.64 12.81 -17.32
N GLY A 292 3.49 12.12 -16.57
CA GLY A 292 3.63 12.30 -15.13
C GLY A 292 4.04 13.73 -14.76
N LYS A 293 5.03 14.29 -15.47
CA LYS A 293 5.48 15.68 -15.28
C LYS A 293 4.35 16.67 -15.61
N GLU A 294 3.63 16.45 -16.71
CA GLU A 294 2.48 17.26 -17.11
C GLU A 294 1.40 17.30 -16.01
N ILE A 295 0.95 16.13 -15.54
CA ILE A 295 -0.14 16.02 -14.55
C ILE A 295 0.30 16.58 -13.18
N SER A 296 1.54 16.31 -12.76
CA SER A 296 2.06 16.78 -11.47
C SER A 296 2.38 18.29 -11.46
N GLY A 297 2.58 18.89 -12.64
CA GLY A 297 3.04 20.26 -12.80
C GLY A 297 4.54 20.44 -12.55
N LEU A 298 5.33 19.35 -12.57
CA LEU A 298 6.79 19.43 -12.61
C LEU A 298 7.21 19.98 -13.97
N LYS A 299 7.99 21.06 -13.97
CA LYS A 299 8.51 21.63 -15.22
C LYS A 299 9.37 20.58 -15.92
N ALA A 300 9.11 20.34 -17.21
CA ALA A 300 10.05 19.63 -18.05
C ALA A 300 11.34 20.46 -18.09
N SER A 301 12.40 19.92 -17.47
CA SER A 301 13.78 20.40 -17.62
C SER A 301 14.25 20.12 -19.04
#